data_AF-A0A7Y8LKY0-F1
#
_entry.id   AF-A0A7Y8LKY0-F1
#
_cell.length_a   1.000
_cell.length_b   1.000
_cell.length_c   1.000
_cell.angle_alpha   90.00
_cell.angle_beta   90.00
_cell.angle_gamma   90.00
#
_symmetry.space_group_name_H-M   'P 1'
#
loop_
_entity.id
_entity.type
_entity.pdbx_description
1 polymer ?
#
loop_
_entity_poly.entity_id
_entity_poly.type
_entity_poly.pdbx_seq_one_letter_code
_entity_poly.pdbx_strand_id
1 'polypeptide(L)'
;MRYVKFGVVAVIFFLVATSLYGQEIIVKIRPFDGSPDSYVNRQIVADTAAAGGLLANRVYEFARDQYYLHNAIFTVPKGRTLRLRAEEGSGRKPIIFLWETGTGSNPTRPPGNFMVLNGGNLEIKNICIAGFYEPEPDRVDGVQGGLINTT
;
A
#
# COMPACT_ATOMS: atom_id res chain seq x y z
N MET A 1 30.44 3.15 43.18
CA MET A 1 30.81 2.51 41.89
C MET A 1 29.91 1.34 41.45
N ARG A 2 29.40 0.49 42.35
CA ARG A 2 28.58 -0.69 41.97
C ARG A 2 27.24 -0.33 41.32
N TYR A 3 26.54 0.68 41.83
CA TYR A 3 25.25 1.16 41.30
C TYR A 3 25.35 1.86 39.93
N VAL A 4 26.48 2.51 39.64
CA VAL A 4 26.74 3.16 38.33
C VAL A 4 26.81 2.10 37.22
N LYS A 5 27.42 0.95 37.49
CA LYS A 5 27.50 -0.17 36.53
C LYS A 5 26.12 -0.75 36.21
N PHE A 6 25.26 -0.90 37.22
CA PHE A 6 23.88 -1.36 37.02
C PHE A 6 23.02 -0.32 36.27
N GLY A 7 23.20 0.97 36.56
CA GLY A 7 22.53 2.05 35.82
C GLY A 7 22.91 2.07 34.33
N VAL A 8 24.20 1.92 34.02
CA VAL A 8 24.68 1.86 32.62
C VAL A 8 24.09 0.66 31.87
N VAL A 9 24.06 -0.52 32.51
CA VAL A 9 23.46 -1.72 31.90
C VAL A 9 21.96 -1.53 31.65
N ALA A 10 21.23 -0.93 32.58
CA ALA A 10 19.81 -0.65 32.41
C ALA A 10 19.54 0.34 31.26
N VAL A 11 20.36 1.39 31.12
CA VAL A 11 20.25 2.35 30.02
C VAL A 11 20.55 1.69 28.66
N ILE A 12 21.58 0.85 28.57
CA ILE A 12 21.90 0.11 27.34
C ILE A 12 20.74 -0.84 26.98
N PHE A 13 20.19 -1.56 27.96
CA PHE A 13 19.07 -2.47 27.71
C PHE A 13 17.82 -1.72 27.24
N PHE A 14 17.55 -0.55 27.82
CA PHE A 14 16.46 0.33 27.40
C PHE A 14 16.65 0.85 25.97
N LEU A 15 17.86 1.31 25.63
CA LEU A 15 18.18 1.77 24.27
C LEU A 15 18.06 0.66 23.22
N VAL A 16 18.55 -0.55 23.54
CA VAL A 16 18.40 -1.72 22.68
C VAL A 16 16.92 -2.08 22.50
N ALA A 17 16.14 -2.08 23.58
CA ALA A 17 14.70 -2.34 23.52
C ALA A 17 13.97 -1.32 22.63
N THR A 18 14.32 -0.03 22.70
CA THR A 18 13.71 1.00 21.85
C THR A 18 14.13 0.89 20.38
N SER A 19 15.32 0.36 20.08
CA SER A 19 15.79 0.15 18.70
C SER A 19 15.10 -1.02 17.98
N LEU A 20 14.52 -1.96 18.74
CA LEU A 20 13.79 -3.11 18.19
C LEU A 20 12.39 -2.75 17.69
N TYR A 21 11.82 -1.64 18.17
CA TYR A 21 10.63 -1.04 17.56
C TYR A 21 11.07 -0.20 16.36
N GLY A 22 11.27 -0.87 15.21
CA GLY A 22 11.53 -0.19 13.95
C GLY A 22 10.45 0.87 13.69
N GLN A 23 10.86 2.13 13.55
CA GLN A 23 9.93 3.24 13.32
C GLN A 23 9.19 3.03 12.00
N GLU A 24 7.86 2.86 12.08
CA GLU A 24 6.99 2.89 10.91
C GLU A 24 7.07 4.27 10.24
N ILE A 25 7.34 4.29 8.94
CA ILE A 25 7.25 5.49 8.11
C ILE A 25 5.93 5.43 7.37
N ILE A 26 5.03 6.33 7.75
CA ILE A 26 3.71 6.47 7.14
C ILE A 26 3.84 7.31 5.88
N VAL A 27 3.42 6.74 4.74
CA VAL A 27 3.32 7.42 3.46
C VAL A 27 1.86 7.63 3.15
N LYS A 28 1.40 8.88 3.20
CA LYS A 28 0.00 9.19 2.87
C LYS A 28 -0.23 9.10 1.37
N ILE A 29 -1.17 8.26 0.96
CA ILE A 29 -1.63 8.16 -0.42
C ILE A 29 -2.66 9.25 -0.68
N ARG A 30 -2.47 10.02 -1.75
CA ARG A 30 -3.42 11.04 -2.18
C ARG A 30 -4.62 10.37 -2.87
N PRO A 31 -5.87 10.79 -2.59
CA PRO A 31 -7.04 10.37 -3.35
C PRO A 31 -6.90 10.71 -4.84
N PHE A 32 -7.69 10.06 -5.66
CA PHE A 32 -7.69 10.34 -7.10
C PHE A 32 -8.23 11.76 -7.37
N ASP A 33 -7.46 12.58 -8.08
CA ASP A 33 -7.79 13.98 -8.37
C ASP A 33 -7.96 14.25 -9.89
N GLY A 34 -8.00 13.19 -10.70
CA GLY A 34 -8.02 13.28 -12.17
C GLY A 34 -6.63 13.27 -12.81
N SER A 35 -5.55 13.43 -12.05
CA SER A 35 -4.18 13.36 -12.57
C SER A 35 -3.65 11.93 -12.61
N PRO A 36 -2.81 11.56 -13.61
CA PRO A 36 -2.17 10.25 -13.66
C PRO A 36 -1.30 9.94 -12.42
N ASP A 37 -0.73 10.95 -11.78
CA ASP A 37 0.13 10.76 -10.60
C ASP A 37 -0.66 10.47 -9.31
N SER A 38 -1.99 10.56 -9.36
CA SER A 38 -2.87 10.21 -8.24
C SER A 38 -3.27 8.73 -8.23
N TYR A 39 -2.95 7.95 -9.27
CA TYR A 39 -3.16 6.49 -9.23
C TYR A 39 -2.29 5.83 -8.14
N VAL A 40 -2.88 4.90 -7.38
CA VAL A 40 -2.22 4.25 -6.22
C VAL A 40 -0.91 3.56 -6.63
N ASN A 41 -0.91 2.80 -7.72
CA ASN A 41 0.29 2.14 -8.25
C ASN A 41 1.39 3.15 -8.60
N ARG A 42 1.04 4.32 -9.14
CA ARG A 42 2.02 5.36 -9.50
C ARG A 42 2.65 5.97 -8.26
N GLN A 43 1.85 6.29 -7.24
CA GLN A 43 2.33 6.83 -5.97
C GLN A 43 3.27 5.85 -5.24
N ILE A 44 2.92 4.55 -5.20
CA ILE A 44 3.77 3.51 -4.61
C ILE A 44 5.07 3.37 -5.41
N VAL A 45 5.01 3.28 -6.74
CA VAL A 45 6.23 3.18 -7.58
C VAL A 45 7.14 4.37 -7.37
N ALA A 46 6.59 5.59 -7.34
CA ALA A 46 7.36 6.81 -7.11
C ALA A 46 8.07 6.81 -5.74
N ASP A 47 7.38 6.45 -4.65
CA ASP A 47 8.00 6.34 -3.33
C ASP A 47 9.07 5.24 -3.30
N THR A 48 8.80 4.06 -3.87
CA THR A 48 9.80 2.98 -3.92
C THR A 48 11.02 3.36 -4.74
N ALA A 49 10.87 4.11 -5.83
CA ALA A 49 11.99 4.59 -6.64
C ALA A 49 12.84 5.60 -5.86
N ALA A 50 12.18 6.56 -5.19
CA ALA A 50 12.86 7.56 -4.36
C ALA A 50 13.57 6.94 -3.14
N ALA A 51 13.01 5.87 -2.56
CA ALA A 51 13.55 5.17 -1.41
C ALA A 51 14.61 4.10 -1.75
N GLY A 52 14.87 3.83 -3.04
CA GLY A 52 15.79 2.77 -3.48
C GLY A 52 15.23 1.34 -3.33
N GLY A 53 13.91 1.20 -3.24
CA GLY A 53 13.20 -0.07 -3.18
C GLY A 53 12.00 -0.05 -2.21
N LEU A 54 11.30 -1.18 -2.13
CA LEU A 54 10.22 -1.37 -1.16
C LEU A 54 10.81 -1.65 0.23
N LEU A 55 10.81 -0.64 1.10
CA LEU A 55 11.39 -0.71 2.44
C LEU A 55 10.45 -1.40 3.44
N ALA A 56 11.03 -2.12 4.40
CA ALA A 56 10.29 -2.97 5.34
C ALA A 56 9.49 -2.18 6.40
N ASN A 57 9.81 -0.90 6.63
CA ASN A 57 9.12 -0.06 7.61
C ASN A 57 8.14 0.93 6.97
N ARG A 58 7.91 0.85 5.66
CA ARG A 58 6.97 1.73 4.95
C ARG A 58 5.55 1.19 5.06
N VAL A 59 4.62 2.07 5.42
CA VAL A 59 3.19 1.79 5.47
C VAL A 59 2.47 2.86 4.65
N TYR A 60 1.76 2.42 3.61
CA TYR A 60 0.96 3.32 2.78
C TYR A 60 -0.42 3.49 3.39
N GLU A 61 -0.74 4.73 3.75
CA GLU A 61 -1.94 5.07 4.52
C GLU A 61 -2.95 5.83 3.66
N PHE A 62 -4.20 5.36 3.70
CA PHE A 62 -5.33 5.88 2.93
C PHE A 62 -6.29 6.63 3.87
N ALA A 63 -6.61 7.89 3.56
CA ALA A 63 -7.58 8.69 4.30
C ALA A 63 -8.99 8.07 4.28
N ARG A 64 -9.73 8.19 5.39
CA ARG A 64 -11.13 7.72 5.53
C ARG A 64 -12.08 8.49 4.62
N ASP A 65 -13.19 7.84 4.26
CA ASP A 65 -14.25 8.42 3.42
C ASP A 65 -13.78 8.86 2.01
N GLN A 66 -12.64 8.33 1.55
CA GLN A 66 -12.06 8.61 0.24
C GLN A 66 -12.08 7.39 -0.69
N TYR A 67 -11.99 7.68 -1.99
CA TYR A 67 -11.85 6.70 -3.06
C TYR A 67 -10.55 6.91 -3.83
N TYR A 68 -9.99 5.80 -4.29
CA TYR A 68 -8.71 5.74 -4.95
C TYR A 68 -8.85 4.92 -6.22
N LEU A 69 -8.08 5.26 -7.24
CA LEU A 69 -8.00 4.48 -8.47
C LEU A 69 -6.64 3.81 -8.60
N HIS A 70 -6.63 2.62 -9.17
CA HIS A 70 -5.43 1.84 -9.44
C HIS A 70 -5.54 1.25 -10.85
N ASN A 71 -4.52 1.47 -11.69
CA ASN A 71 -4.63 1.19 -13.12
C ASN A 71 -3.49 0.38 -13.72
N ALA A 72 -2.54 -0.10 -12.92
CA ALA A 72 -1.47 -0.96 -13.41
C ALA A 72 -1.07 -1.94 -12.32
N ILE A 73 -0.79 -3.18 -12.70
CA ILE A 73 -0.29 -4.21 -11.79
C ILE A 73 0.93 -3.68 -11.04
N PHE A 74 0.94 -3.85 -9.72
CA PHE A 74 2.15 -3.70 -8.93
C PHE A 74 2.64 -5.09 -8.47
N THR A 75 3.89 -5.41 -8.80
CA THR A 75 4.53 -6.66 -8.39
C THR A 75 5.32 -6.43 -7.12
N VAL A 76 4.92 -7.09 -6.03
CA VAL A 76 5.66 -7.07 -4.77
C VAL A 76 6.91 -7.93 -4.90
N PRO A 77 8.12 -7.37 -4.73
CA PRO A 77 9.36 -8.13 -4.88
C PRO A 77 9.51 -9.25 -3.84
N LYS A 78 10.22 -10.31 -4.23
CA LYS A 78 10.51 -11.46 -3.35
C LYS A 78 11.09 -11.02 -2.00
N GLY A 79 10.54 -11.57 -0.92
CA GLY A 79 11.00 -11.31 0.45
C GLY A 79 10.68 -9.91 0.97
N ARG A 80 9.92 -9.09 0.22
CA ARG A 80 9.43 -7.79 0.67
C ARG A 80 7.96 -7.87 1.08
N THR A 81 7.53 -6.91 1.89
CA THR A 81 6.14 -6.78 2.31
C THR A 81 5.62 -5.40 1.93
N LEU A 82 4.53 -5.37 1.17
CA LEU A 82 3.76 -4.15 0.94
C LEU A 82 2.70 -4.02 2.03
N ARG A 83 2.64 -2.88 2.71
CA ARG A 83 1.68 -2.62 3.79
C ARG A 83 0.75 -1.49 3.41
N LEU A 84 -0.54 -1.80 3.36
CA LEU A 84 -1.61 -0.88 3.03
C LEU A 84 -2.57 -0.78 4.22
N ARG A 85 -2.87 0.43 4.68
CA ARG A 85 -3.85 0.61 5.77
C ARG A 85 -4.72 1.84 5.58
N ALA A 86 -5.92 1.82 6.14
CA ALA A 86 -6.68 3.04 6.35
C ALA A 86 -6.09 3.85 7.51
N GLU A 87 -6.28 5.16 7.46
CA GLU A 87 -6.08 6.06 8.61
C GLU A 87 -6.89 5.55 9.82
N GLU A 88 -6.30 5.68 11.01
CA GLU A 88 -6.96 5.31 12.26
C GLU A 88 -8.10 6.30 12.56
N GLY A 89 -9.20 5.81 13.13
CA GLY A 89 -10.37 6.63 13.45
C GLY A 89 -11.69 6.06 12.91
N SER A 90 -12.75 6.85 13.10
CA SER A 90 -14.09 6.58 12.57
C SER A 90 -14.24 7.09 11.13
N GLY A 91 -15.22 6.55 10.40
CA GLY A 91 -15.46 6.88 9.01
C GLY A 91 -15.51 5.64 8.12
N ARG A 92 -15.98 5.80 6.88
CA ARG A 92 -16.06 4.67 5.94
C ARG A 92 -14.66 4.21 5.57
N LYS A 93 -14.52 2.90 5.36
CA LYS A 93 -13.27 2.33 4.85
C LYS A 93 -12.96 2.95 3.48
N PRO A 94 -11.72 3.40 3.23
CA PRO A 94 -11.34 3.83 1.90
C PRO A 94 -11.46 2.68 0.91
N ILE A 95 -11.86 3.00 -0.31
CA ILE A 95 -12.06 2.02 -1.37
C ILE A 95 -11.05 2.28 -2.49
N ILE A 96 -10.33 1.23 -2.88
CA ILE A 96 -9.46 1.24 -4.05
C ILE A 96 -10.19 0.53 -5.19
N PHE A 97 -10.52 1.27 -6.24
CA PHE A 97 -11.11 0.73 -7.45
C PHE A 97 -10.03 0.43 -8.48
N LEU A 98 -10.17 -0.70 -9.15
CA LEU A 98 -9.37 -1.00 -10.33
C LEU A 98 -9.97 -0.26 -11.53
N TRP A 99 -9.13 0.44 -12.27
CA TRP A 99 -9.52 1.29 -13.39
C TRP A 99 -8.77 0.92 -14.67
N GLU A 100 -9.28 1.40 -15.80
CA GLU A 100 -8.69 1.24 -17.12
C GLU A 100 -7.20 1.61 -17.12
N THR A 101 -6.40 0.73 -17.71
CA THR A 101 -4.94 0.93 -17.84
C THR A 101 -4.58 2.17 -18.67
N GLY A 102 -5.47 2.58 -19.57
CA GLY A 102 -5.29 3.71 -20.49
C GLY A 102 -4.15 3.50 -21.50
N THR A 103 -3.48 2.34 -21.49
CA THR A 103 -2.27 2.04 -22.26
C THR A 103 -2.18 0.54 -22.60
N GLY A 104 -1.30 0.16 -23.53
CA GLY A 104 -1.06 -1.24 -23.91
C GLY A 104 -2.13 -1.83 -24.84
N SER A 105 -2.20 -3.17 -24.91
CA SER A 105 -3.06 -3.89 -25.87
C SER A 105 -4.56 -3.85 -25.53
N ASN A 106 -4.92 -3.51 -24.28
CA ASN A 106 -6.31 -3.40 -23.83
C ASN A 106 -6.47 -2.15 -22.93
N PRO A 107 -6.35 -0.94 -23.48
CA PRO A 107 -6.30 0.29 -22.69
C PRO A 107 -7.60 0.55 -21.94
N THR A 108 -8.73 0.05 -22.44
CA THR A 108 -10.07 0.18 -21.83
C THR A 108 -10.36 -0.89 -20.78
N ARG A 109 -9.39 -1.78 -20.50
CA ARG A 109 -9.55 -2.82 -19.48
C ARG A 109 -8.74 -2.51 -18.22
N PRO A 110 -9.25 -2.89 -17.04
CA PRO A 110 -8.47 -2.92 -15.81
C PRO A 110 -7.21 -3.79 -15.89
N PRO A 111 -6.23 -3.61 -14.97
CA PRO A 111 -4.89 -4.21 -15.05
C PRO A 111 -4.80 -5.74 -14.91
N GLY A 112 -5.90 -6.48 -14.83
CA GLY A 112 -5.91 -7.95 -14.69
C GLY A 112 -5.65 -8.43 -13.25
N ASN A 113 -4.74 -7.79 -12.52
CA ASN A 113 -4.57 -7.93 -11.06
C ASN A 113 -4.37 -6.57 -10.38
N PHE A 114 -4.78 -6.45 -9.11
CA PHE A 114 -4.35 -5.35 -8.23
C PHE A 114 -2.88 -5.51 -7.85
N MET A 115 -2.50 -6.73 -7.43
CA MET A 115 -1.15 -7.04 -6.97
C MET A 115 -0.72 -8.44 -7.43
N VAL A 116 0.57 -8.57 -7.76
CA VAL A 116 1.25 -9.86 -7.96
C VAL A 116 2.29 -10.06 -6.86
N LEU A 117 2.23 -11.16 -6.13
CA LEU A 117 3.12 -11.49 -5.02
C LEU A 117 4.17 -12.50 -5.48
N ASN A 118 5.19 -12.01 -6.20
CA ASN A 118 6.31 -12.81 -6.72
C ASN A 118 7.27 -13.26 -5.59
N GLY A 119 6.77 -14.11 -4.68
CA GLY A 119 7.41 -14.45 -3.41
C GLY A 119 7.46 -13.30 -2.39
N GLY A 120 6.68 -12.25 -2.61
CA GLY A 120 6.48 -11.13 -1.69
C GLY A 120 5.25 -11.33 -0.79
N ASN A 121 5.01 -10.39 0.10
CA ASN A 121 3.87 -10.39 1.02
C ASN A 121 3.03 -9.11 0.90
N LEU A 122 1.75 -9.22 1.21
CA LEU A 122 0.82 -8.10 1.21
C LEU A 122 0.06 -8.08 2.54
N GLU A 123 0.18 -6.98 3.27
CA GLU A 123 -0.60 -6.72 4.48
C GLU A 123 -1.63 -5.62 4.17
N ILE A 124 -2.90 -5.93 4.41
CA ILE A 124 -4.02 -5.03 4.15
C ILE A 124 -4.81 -4.86 5.45
N LYS A 125 -4.98 -3.61 5.91
CA LYS A 125 -5.76 -3.30 7.13
C LYS A 125 -6.82 -2.23 6.86
N ASN A 126 -8.08 -2.57 7.13
CA ASN A 126 -9.20 -1.62 7.13
C ASN A 126 -9.47 -0.84 5.83
N ILE A 127 -9.03 -1.34 4.68
CA ILE A 127 -9.39 -0.79 3.35
C ILE A 127 -10.29 -1.79 2.60
N CYS A 128 -11.01 -1.30 1.60
CA CYS A 128 -11.73 -2.11 0.63
C CYS A 128 -11.02 -2.04 -0.72
N ILE A 129 -11.04 -3.14 -1.48
CA ILE A 129 -10.51 -3.21 -2.84
C ILE A 129 -11.61 -3.80 -3.72
N ALA A 130 -11.95 -3.10 -4.80
CA ALA A 130 -13.01 -3.51 -5.70
C ALA A 130 -12.46 -3.65 -7.13
N GLY A 131 -12.67 -4.82 -7.72
CA GLY A 131 -12.34 -5.12 -9.12
C GLY A 131 -13.37 -4.57 -10.12
N PHE A 132 -14.30 -3.76 -9.65
CA PHE A 132 -15.37 -3.15 -10.42
C PHE A 132 -15.56 -1.72 -9.94
N TYR A 133 -15.71 -0.78 -10.88
CA TYR A 133 -15.97 0.61 -10.53
C TYR A 133 -17.46 0.81 -10.20
N GLU A 134 -17.79 0.56 -8.93
CA GLU A 134 -19.16 0.64 -8.41
C GLU A 134 -19.90 1.97 -8.66
N PRO A 135 -19.23 3.15 -8.75
CA PRO A 135 -19.93 4.39 -9.10
C PRO A 135 -20.53 4.41 -10.52
N GLU A 136 -20.09 3.53 -11.43
CA GLU A 136 -20.67 3.31 -12.75
C GLU A 136 -21.23 1.88 -12.86
N PRO A 137 -22.38 1.58 -12.22
CA PRO A 137 -22.89 0.21 -12.06
C PRO A 137 -23.25 -0.47 -13.39
N ASP A 138 -23.54 0.30 -14.43
CA ASP A 138 -23.90 -0.23 -15.75
C ASP A 138 -22.67 -0.68 -16.57
N ARG A 139 -21.45 -0.34 -16.11
CA ARG A 139 -20.21 -0.59 -16.86
C ARG A 139 -19.59 -1.95 -16.56
N VAL A 140 -20.39 -2.99 -16.73
CA VAL A 140 -20.01 -4.39 -16.42
C VAL A 140 -18.79 -4.89 -17.21
N ASP A 141 -18.50 -4.30 -18.37
CA ASP A 141 -17.32 -4.63 -19.18
C ASP A 141 -16.00 -4.22 -18.49
N GLY A 142 -16.07 -3.33 -17.50
CA GLY A 142 -14.97 -2.90 -16.65
C GLY A 142 -14.74 -3.80 -15.42
N VAL A 143 -15.41 -4.96 -15.32
CA VAL A 143 -15.19 -5.91 -14.23
C VAL A 143 -13.88 -6.68 -14.47
N GLN A 144 -13.06 -6.76 -13.42
CA GLN A 144 -11.84 -7.55 -13.40
C GLN A 144 -12.03 -8.86 -12.61
N GLY A 145 -11.55 -9.97 -13.17
CA GLY A 145 -11.65 -11.29 -12.53
C GLY A 145 -10.64 -11.56 -11.42
N GLY A 146 -9.44 -10.96 -11.45
CA GLY A 146 -8.36 -11.24 -10.48
C GLY A 146 -8.05 -10.03 -9.59
N LEU A 147 -7.95 -10.22 -8.27
CA LEU A 147 -7.46 -9.18 -7.35
C LEU A 147 -5.99 -9.41 -6.99
N ILE A 148 -5.68 -10.52 -6.33
CA ILE A 148 -4.33 -10.86 -5.90
C ILE A 148 -3.90 -12.12 -6.62
N ASN A 149 -2.71 -12.08 -7.21
CA ASN A 149 -2.04 -13.24 -7.78
C ASN A 149 -0.79 -13.55 -6.94
N THR A 150 -0.62 -14.79 -6.50
CA THR A 150 0.48 -15.22 -5.63
C THR A 150 1.58 -16.01 -6.34
N THR A 151 1.57 -16.02 -7.68
CA THR A 151 2.57 -16.73 -8.52
C THR A 151 3.90 -16.00 -8.59
#